data_AF-A0A1B9NT85-F1
#
_entry.id   AF-A0A1B9NT85-F1
#
_cell.length_a   1.000
_cell.length_b   1.000
_cell.length_c   1.000
_cell.angle_alpha   90.00
_cell.angle_beta   90.00
_cell.angle_gamma   90.00
#
_symmetry.space_group_name_H-M   'P 1'
#
loop_
_entity.id
_entity.type
_entity.pdbx_description
1 polymer ?
#
loop_
_entity_poly.entity_id
_entity_poly.type
_entity_poly.pdbx_seq_one_letter_code
_entity_poly.pdbx_strand_id
1 'polypeptide(L)'
;IGSGAVFMMAGNQGHQNNWVSTFPFFYQENENFSDAKDGFERSGDTVIGNDVWIGTEAMIMSGVKVGDGAIIASRAVVTKDVAPYSIVGSNPAKHIRYRFTEIEIAQLLEMKWWQWSDDQIKGAMSLMCSSDISGLYSYWQNQNRL
;
A
#
# COMPACT_ATOMS: atom_id res chain seq x y z
N ILE A 1 7.62 -3.87 -7.81
CA ILE A 1 8.25 -3.46 -6.54
C ILE A 1 9.74 -3.22 -6.81
N GLY A 2 10.26 -2.05 -6.44
CA GLY A 2 11.66 -1.67 -6.67
C GLY A 2 12.65 -2.39 -5.74
N SER A 3 13.94 -2.35 -6.10
CA SER A 3 15.00 -3.00 -5.32
C SER A 3 15.08 -2.48 -3.89
N GLY A 4 15.31 -3.38 -2.92
CA GLY A 4 15.50 -3.00 -1.52
C GLY A 4 14.27 -2.39 -0.83
N ALA A 5 13.06 -2.52 -1.39
CA ALA A 5 11.84 -2.14 -0.69
C ALA A 5 11.69 -2.96 0.61
N VAL A 6 11.24 -2.33 1.69
CA VAL A 6 11.11 -2.92 3.03
C VAL A 6 9.66 -2.89 3.49
N PHE A 7 9.19 -4.00 4.04
CA PHE A 7 7.89 -4.10 4.70
C PHE A 7 8.11 -4.48 6.16
N MET A 8 7.79 -3.58 7.08
CA MET A 8 7.85 -3.86 8.51
C MET A 8 6.59 -4.64 8.90
N MET A 9 6.76 -5.76 9.62
CA MET A 9 5.65 -6.70 9.88
C MET A 9 5.36 -6.94 11.36
N ALA A 10 6.38 -6.87 12.22
CA ALA A 10 6.29 -7.31 13.61
C ALA A 10 5.70 -6.24 14.56
N GLY A 11 4.71 -5.46 14.09
CA GLY A 11 4.04 -4.44 14.89
C GLY A 11 5.02 -3.49 15.58
N ASN A 12 4.89 -3.37 16.91
CA ASN A 12 5.81 -2.58 17.75
C ASN A 12 7.10 -3.34 18.16
N GLN A 13 7.29 -4.58 17.72
CA GLN A 13 8.45 -5.44 18.04
C GLN A 13 8.64 -5.66 19.56
N GLY A 14 7.57 -5.58 20.35
CA GLY A 14 7.63 -5.71 21.81
C GLY A 14 7.98 -4.42 22.55
N HIS A 15 8.16 -3.30 21.84
CA HIS A 15 8.54 -2.01 22.42
C HIS A 15 7.31 -1.12 22.67
N GLN A 16 7.04 -0.82 23.93
CA GLN A 16 5.93 0.03 24.37
C GLN A 16 6.41 1.46 24.63
N ASN A 17 5.98 2.42 23.81
CA ASN A 17 6.39 3.83 23.94
C ASN A 17 5.65 4.61 25.04
N ASN A 18 4.63 4.00 25.64
CA ASN A 18 3.83 4.55 26.74
C ASN A 18 4.14 3.87 28.08
N TRP A 19 5.08 2.92 28.12
CA TRP A 19 5.61 2.33 29.35
C TRP A 19 6.84 3.10 29.84
N VAL A 20 7.26 2.85 31.08
CA VAL A 20 8.42 3.52 31.69
C VAL A 20 9.72 3.28 30.90
N SER A 21 9.85 2.11 30.25
CA SER A 21 10.99 1.73 29.41
C SER A 21 10.47 1.11 28.13
N THR A 22 11.16 1.39 27.02
CA THR A 22 10.94 0.71 25.73
C THR A 22 11.73 -0.59 25.61
N PHE A 23 12.62 -0.92 26.56
CA PHE A 23 13.38 -2.17 26.51
C PHE A 23 12.45 -3.38 26.64
N PRO A 24 12.47 -4.35 25.72
CA PRO A 24 11.51 -5.44 25.67
C PRO A 24 11.92 -6.57 26.61
N PHE A 25 11.89 -6.31 27.93
CA PHE A 25 12.37 -7.22 28.98
C PHE A 25 11.81 -8.64 28.86
N PHE A 26 10.53 -8.77 28.47
CA PHE A 26 9.86 -10.05 28.29
C PHE A 26 10.53 -10.98 27.25
N TYR A 27 11.24 -10.40 26.29
CA TYR A 27 11.89 -11.13 25.20
C TYR A 27 13.38 -11.40 25.46
N GLN A 28 13.89 -11.07 26.64
CA GLN A 28 15.29 -11.30 27.00
C GLN A 28 15.38 -12.44 28.02
N GLU A 29 16.22 -13.43 27.73
CA GLU A 29 16.46 -14.56 28.63
C GLU A 29 17.31 -14.11 29.84
N ASN A 30 16.65 -13.57 30.86
CA ASN A 30 17.28 -13.12 32.10
C ASN A 30 16.33 -13.32 33.28
N GLU A 31 16.78 -14.04 34.31
CA GLU A 31 15.99 -14.33 35.52
C GLU A 31 15.51 -13.06 36.25
N ASN A 32 16.28 -11.97 36.16
CA ASN A 32 15.90 -10.69 36.78
C ASN A 32 14.68 -10.03 36.11
N PHE A 33 14.27 -10.53 34.94
CA PHE A 33 13.15 -10.02 34.16
C PHE A 33 11.93 -10.97 34.17
N SER A 34 11.89 -11.95 35.09
CA SER A 34 10.82 -12.96 35.15
C SER A 34 9.41 -12.39 35.25
N ASP A 35 9.25 -11.20 35.86
CA ASP A 35 7.97 -10.51 36.05
C ASP A 35 7.66 -9.50 34.92
N ALA A 36 8.50 -9.45 33.89
CA ALA A 36 8.26 -8.58 32.74
C ALA A 36 6.95 -8.98 32.03
N LYS A 37 6.23 -7.97 31.54
CA LYS A 37 5.00 -8.18 30.76
C LYS A 37 5.32 -8.18 29.28
N ASP A 38 4.63 -9.02 28.52
CA ASP A 38 4.69 -8.97 27.05
C ASP A 38 4.16 -7.62 26.56
N GLY A 39 5.04 -6.84 25.94
CA GLY A 39 4.73 -5.54 25.37
C GLY A 39 4.31 -5.60 23.90
N PHE A 40 4.26 -6.78 23.27
CA PHE A 40 3.97 -6.87 21.85
C PHE A 40 2.54 -6.51 21.51
N GLU A 41 2.41 -5.62 20.52
CA GLU A 41 1.13 -5.24 19.92
C GLU A 41 1.18 -5.37 18.41
N ARG A 42 0.14 -5.98 17.84
CA ARG A 42 -0.05 -6.11 16.40
C ARG A 42 -0.54 -4.78 15.82
N SER A 43 0.01 -4.39 14.66
CA SER A 43 -0.48 -3.22 13.90
C SER A 43 -1.58 -3.55 12.90
N GLY A 44 -2.01 -4.82 12.82
CA GLY A 44 -2.88 -5.32 11.74
C GLY A 44 -2.10 -5.67 10.47
N ASP A 45 -2.82 -6.12 9.45
CA ASP A 45 -2.23 -6.53 8.18
C ASP A 45 -1.74 -5.32 7.38
N THR A 46 -0.53 -5.43 6.82
CA THR A 46 -0.05 -4.54 5.76
C THR A 46 -0.68 -5.01 4.44
N VAL A 47 -1.52 -4.17 3.82
CA VAL A 47 -2.25 -4.52 2.59
C VAL A 47 -1.81 -3.62 1.45
N ILE A 48 -1.30 -4.24 0.37
CA ILE A 48 -0.93 -3.54 -0.86
C ILE A 48 -1.98 -3.87 -1.92
N GLY A 49 -2.61 -2.84 -2.48
CA GLY A 49 -3.58 -2.96 -3.56
C GLY A 49 -2.96 -3.39 -4.89
N ASN A 50 -3.80 -3.44 -5.91
CA ASN A 50 -3.45 -3.76 -7.28
C ASN A 50 -2.84 -2.54 -7.99
N ASP A 51 -2.03 -2.75 -9.03
CA ASP A 51 -1.39 -1.66 -9.80
C ASP A 51 -0.55 -0.69 -8.95
N VAL A 52 -0.05 -1.12 -7.78
CA VAL A 52 0.80 -0.27 -6.93
C VAL A 52 2.24 -0.28 -7.42
N TRP A 53 2.79 0.90 -7.70
CA TRP A 53 4.21 1.06 -7.99
C TRP A 53 4.97 1.50 -6.73
N ILE A 54 5.80 0.59 -6.20
CA ILE A 54 6.69 0.85 -5.07
C ILE A 54 8.10 1.13 -5.57
N GLY A 55 8.61 2.34 -5.30
CA GLY A 55 9.95 2.79 -5.64
C GLY A 55 11.05 2.06 -4.87
N THR A 56 12.29 2.20 -5.35
CA THR A 56 13.46 1.54 -4.73
C THR A 56 13.69 2.05 -3.31
N GLU A 57 14.05 1.15 -2.39
CA GLU A 57 14.35 1.48 -0.99
C GLU A 57 13.20 2.19 -0.23
N ALA A 58 11.96 2.11 -0.71
CA ALA A 58 10.81 2.57 0.05
C ALA A 58 10.55 1.63 1.24
N MET A 59 10.13 2.20 2.38
CA MET A 59 9.79 1.46 3.59
C MET A 59 8.31 1.65 3.91
N ILE A 60 7.58 0.55 4.03
CA ILE A 60 6.17 0.51 4.43
C ILE A 60 6.11 0.06 5.89
N MET A 61 5.55 0.91 6.77
CA MET A 61 5.39 0.58 8.19
C MET A 61 4.30 -0.47 8.41
N SER A 62 4.40 -1.22 9.52
CA SER A 62 3.45 -2.26 9.89
C SER A 62 2.01 -1.75 9.94
N GLY A 63 1.08 -2.49 9.34
CA GLY A 63 -0.36 -2.18 9.37
C GLY A 63 -0.83 -1.14 8.36
N VAL A 64 0.06 -0.61 7.51
CA VAL A 64 -0.30 0.36 6.48
C VAL A 64 -1.07 -0.30 5.34
N LYS A 65 -2.15 0.36 4.89
CA LYS A 65 -2.90 0.01 3.69
C LYS A 65 -2.56 0.94 2.54
N VAL A 66 -2.16 0.39 1.40
CA VAL A 66 -1.85 1.14 0.17
C VAL A 66 -2.93 0.83 -0.87
N GLY A 67 -3.72 1.83 -1.25
CA GLY A 67 -4.82 1.69 -2.20
C GLY A 67 -4.37 1.38 -3.62
N ASP A 68 -5.30 0.84 -4.42
CA ASP A 68 -5.05 0.46 -5.82
C ASP A 68 -4.49 1.62 -6.64
N GLY A 69 -3.54 1.33 -7.54
CA GLY A 69 -2.95 2.32 -8.43
C GLY A 69 -2.04 3.37 -7.77
N ALA A 70 -1.78 3.28 -6.46
CA ALA A 70 -0.91 4.23 -5.79
C ALA A 70 0.55 4.15 -6.26
N ILE A 71 1.29 5.25 -6.14
CA ILE A 71 2.72 5.33 -6.42
C ILE A 71 3.45 5.77 -5.15
N ILE A 72 4.38 4.92 -4.69
CA ILE A 72 5.27 5.19 -3.57
C ILE A 72 6.63 5.59 -4.15
N ALA A 73 7.03 6.84 -3.97
CA ALA A 73 8.33 7.32 -4.43
C ALA A 73 9.49 6.54 -3.79
N SER A 74 10.62 6.45 -4.49
CA SER A 74 11.85 5.87 -3.95
C SER A 74 12.24 6.51 -2.63
N ARG A 75 12.74 5.71 -1.68
CA ARG A 75 13.11 6.13 -0.31
C ARG A 75 11.99 6.76 0.53
N ALA A 76 10.73 6.62 0.14
CA ALA A 76 9.63 7.06 0.96
C ALA A 76 9.49 6.19 2.22
N VAL A 77 9.16 6.80 3.37
CA VAL A 77 8.80 6.08 4.60
C VAL A 77 7.31 6.25 4.85
N VAL A 78 6.53 5.24 4.48
CA VAL A 78 5.07 5.28 4.51
C VAL A 78 4.58 4.89 5.89
N THR A 79 4.12 5.87 6.67
CA THR A 79 3.69 5.72 8.07
C THR A 79 2.17 5.74 8.27
N LYS A 80 1.40 5.96 7.19
CA LYS A 80 -0.06 6.06 7.19
C LYS A 80 -0.62 5.46 5.90
N ASP A 81 -1.90 5.12 5.93
CA ASP A 81 -2.62 4.62 4.77
C ASP A 81 -2.52 5.59 3.58
N VAL A 82 -2.43 5.02 2.38
CA VAL A 82 -2.30 5.73 1.11
C VAL A 82 -3.56 5.50 0.29
N ALA A 83 -4.23 6.59 -0.10
CA ALA A 83 -5.45 6.52 -0.90
C ALA A 83 -5.17 5.91 -2.30
N PRO A 84 -6.18 5.27 -2.94
CA PRO A 84 -6.05 4.80 -4.31
C PRO A 84 -5.58 5.91 -5.26
N TYR A 85 -4.73 5.56 -6.22
CA TYR A 85 -4.15 6.45 -7.23
C TYR A 85 -3.40 7.66 -6.67
N SER A 86 -3.07 7.67 -5.38
CA SER A 86 -2.27 8.72 -4.76
C SER A 86 -0.79 8.52 -5.06
N ILE A 87 -0.08 9.62 -5.27
CA ILE A 87 1.38 9.66 -5.34
C ILE A 87 1.89 10.23 -4.03
N VAL A 88 2.70 9.46 -3.31
CA VAL A 88 3.30 9.86 -2.03
C VAL A 88 4.83 9.74 -2.09
N GLY A 89 5.51 10.56 -1.30
CA GLY A 89 6.98 10.52 -1.18
C GLY A 89 7.46 11.30 0.04
N SER A 90 8.77 11.31 0.28
CA SER A 90 9.44 11.85 1.48
C SER A 90 9.46 10.91 2.70
N ASN A 91 10.09 11.37 3.78
CA ASN A 91 10.19 10.69 5.07
C ASN A 91 9.84 11.69 6.20
N PRO A 92 8.67 11.55 6.87
CA PRO A 92 7.60 10.62 6.56
C PRO A 92 6.95 10.93 5.20
N ALA A 93 6.37 9.91 4.56
CA ALA A 93 5.70 10.06 3.28
C ALA A 93 4.51 11.00 3.39
N LYS A 94 4.40 11.94 2.45
CA LYS A 94 3.32 12.92 2.34
C LYS A 94 2.67 12.81 0.97
N HIS A 95 1.40 13.18 0.90
CA HIS A 95 0.70 13.34 -0.36
C HIS A 95 1.42 14.37 -1.25
N ILE A 96 1.65 13.99 -2.51
CA ILE A 96 2.19 14.89 -3.55
C ILE A 96 1.05 15.35 -4.45
N ARG A 97 0.33 14.39 -5.05
CA ARG A 97 -0.86 14.60 -5.89
C ARG A 97 -1.57 13.27 -6.15
N TYR A 98 -2.74 13.32 -6.76
CA TYR A 98 -3.34 12.14 -7.41
C TYR A 98 -2.80 11.94 -8.83
N ARG A 99 -2.85 10.70 -9.33
CA ARG A 99 -2.52 10.37 -10.72
C ARG A 99 -3.53 10.98 -11.70
N PHE A 100 -4.81 10.97 -11.34
CA PHE A 100 -5.96 11.30 -12.19
C PHE A 100 -6.99 12.13 -11.42
N THR A 101 -8.04 12.59 -12.10
CA THR A 101 -9.18 13.26 -11.48
C THR A 101 -10.03 12.30 -10.64
N GLU A 102 -10.86 12.82 -9.73
CA GLU A 102 -11.74 11.99 -8.89
C GLU A 102 -12.71 11.13 -9.72
N ILE A 103 -13.22 11.67 -10.84
CA ILE A 103 -14.12 10.95 -11.75
C ILE A 103 -13.39 9.77 -12.40
N GLU A 104 -12.19 10.01 -12.91
CA GLU A 104 -11.37 8.95 -13.53
C GLU A 104 -10.97 7.88 -12.51
N ILE A 105 -10.62 8.28 -11.28
CA ILE A 105 -10.34 7.34 -10.19
C ILE A 105 -11.58 6.48 -9.89
N ALA A 106 -12.77 7.08 -9.81
CA ALA A 106 -14.00 6.34 -9.58
C ALA A 106 -14.28 5.32 -10.69
N GLN A 107 -14.10 5.70 -11.96
CA GLN A 107 -14.23 4.79 -13.11
C GLN A 107 -13.27 3.60 -13.00
N LEU A 108 -12.00 3.87 -12.68
CA LEU A 108 -10.97 2.84 -12.54
C LEU A 108 -11.28 1.87 -11.39
N LEU A 109 -11.72 2.40 -10.24
CA LEU A 109 -12.09 1.62 -9.06
C LEU A 109 -13.37 0.81 -9.23
N GLU A 110 -14.28 1.28 -10.09
CA GLU A 110 -15.48 0.53 -10.45
C GLU A 110 -15.14 -0.63 -11.39
N MET A 111 -14.39 -0.35 -12.46
CA MET A 111 -14.16 -1.34 -13.50
C MET A 111 -13.13 -2.40 -13.14
N LYS A 112 -12.21 -2.11 -12.20
CA LYS A 112 -11.20 -3.03 -11.64
C LYS A 112 -10.56 -3.93 -12.70
N TRP A 113 -9.89 -3.32 -13.67
CA TRP A 113 -9.34 -4.04 -14.82
C TRP A 113 -8.39 -5.20 -14.45
N TRP A 114 -7.76 -5.15 -13.28
CA TRP A 114 -6.94 -6.24 -12.73
C TRP A 114 -7.73 -7.52 -12.37
N GLN A 115 -9.07 -7.47 -12.44
CA GLN A 115 -9.95 -8.63 -12.26
C GLN A 115 -10.50 -9.18 -13.59
N TRP A 116 -10.17 -8.55 -14.71
CA TRP A 116 -10.62 -8.99 -16.03
C TRP A 116 -9.89 -10.26 -16.48
N SER A 117 -10.47 -10.98 -17.43
CA SER A 117 -9.79 -12.10 -18.09
C SER A 117 -8.66 -11.62 -19.01
N ASP A 118 -7.70 -12.51 -19.30
CA ASP A 118 -6.60 -12.22 -20.21
C ASP A 118 -7.08 -11.74 -21.60
N ASP A 119 -8.19 -12.29 -22.11
CA ASP A 119 -8.78 -11.89 -23.39
C ASP A 119 -9.34 -10.47 -23.35
N GLN A 120 -10.01 -10.09 -22.25
CA GLN A 120 -10.50 -8.72 -22.05
C GLN A 120 -9.34 -7.73 -21.99
N ILE A 121 -8.27 -8.06 -21.25
CA ILE A 121 -7.04 -7.25 -21.14
C ILE A 121 -6.37 -7.13 -22.50
N LYS A 122 -6.20 -8.25 -23.22
CA LYS A 122 -5.61 -8.28 -24.55
C LYS A 122 -6.36 -7.39 -25.54
N GLY A 123 -7.69 -7.44 -25.53
CA GLY A 123 -8.53 -6.58 -26.37
C GLY A 123 -8.45 -5.08 -26.01
N ALA A 124 -8.13 -4.76 -24.75
CA ALA A 124 -8.03 -3.39 -24.24
C ALA A 124 -6.62 -2.78 -24.35
N MET A 125 -5.62 -3.53 -24.83
CA MET A 125 -4.20 -3.19 -24.64
C MET A 125 -3.81 -1.78 -25.13
N SER A 126 -4.37 -1.33 -26.26
CA SER A 126 -4.10 0.02 -26.78
C SER A 126 -4.62 1.13 -25.85
N LEU A 127 -5.75 0.90 -25.16
CA LEU A 127 -6.33 1.83 -24.19
C LEU A 127 -5.56 1.77 -22.86
N MET A 128 -5.19 0.55 -22.43
CA MET A 128 -4.38 0.31 -21.22
C MET A 128 -3.03 1.02 -21.24
N CYS A 129 -2.41 1.13 -22.42
CA CYS A 129 -1.14 1.82 -22.64
C CYS A 129 -1.34 3.28 -23.10
N SER A 130 -2.41 3.95 -22.66
CA SER A 130 -2.72 5.34 -22.97
C SER A 130 -3.21 6.10 -21.73
N SER A 131 -3.52 7.38 -21.88
CA SER A 131 -4.21 8.17 -20.85
C SER A 131 -5.74 8.20 -21.01
N ASP A 132 -6.31 7.44 -21.95
CA ASP A 132 -7.74 7.46 -22.27
C ASP A 132 -8.56 6.57 -21.33
N ILE A 133 -8.72 7.01 -20.09
CA ILE A 133 -9.50 6.31 -19.06
C ILE A 133 -10.98 6.24 -19.45
N SER A 134 -11.51 7.30 -20.04
CA SER A 134 -12.92 7.35 -20.48
C SER A 134 -13.20 6.37 -21.62
N GLY A 135 -12.28 6.22 -22.57
CA GLY A 135 -12.34 5.21 -23.62
C GLY A 135 -12.26 3.79 -23.07
N LEU A 136 -11.34 3.53 -22.14
CA LEU A 136 -11.21 2.23 -21.46
C LEU A 136 -12.48 1.86 -20.68
N TYR A 137 -13.04 2.81 -19.94
CA TYR A 137 -14.27 2.62 -19.19
C TYR A 137 -15.46 2.34 -20.12
N SER A 138 -15.54 3.04 -21.26
CA SER A 138 -16.56 2.80 -22.29
C SER A 138 -16.42 1.40 -22.92
N TYR A 139 -15.19 0.95 -23.18
CA TYR A 139 -14.90 -0.42 -23.63
C TYR A 139 -15.42 -1.46 -22.63
N TRP A 140 -15.14 -1.28 -21.34
CA TRP A 140 -15.61 -2.16 -20.27
C TRP A 140 -17.14 -2.21 -20.18
N GLN A 141 -17.81 -1.06 -20.21
CA GLN A 141 -19.27 -1.02 -20.17
C GLN A 141 -19.92 -1.76 -21.35
N ASN A 142 -19.33 -1.69 -22.54
CA ASN A 142 -19.84 -2.41 -23.71
C ASN A 142 -19.71 -3.92 -23.61
N GLN A 143 -18.70 -4.43 -22.90
CA GLN A 143 -18.54 -5.87 -22.67
C GLN A 143 -19.51 -6.44 -21.63
N ASN A 144 -19.90 -5.65 -20.63
CA ASN A 144 -20.80 -6.10 -19.55
C ASN A 144 -22.29 -5.81 -19.82
N ARG A 145 -22.63 -5.22 -20.96
CA ARG A 145 -24.02 -4.99 -21.39
C ARG A 145 -24.63 -6.16 -22.18
N LEU A 146 -23.89 -7.24 -22.35
CA LEU A 146 -24.33 -8.52 -22.92
C LEU A 146 -24.56 -9.54 -21.81
#